data_AF-A0A0Q7GJP5-F1
#
_entry.id   AF-A0A0Q7GJP5-F1
#
_cell.length_a   1.000
_cell.length_b   1.000
_cell.length_c   1.000
_cell.angle_alpha   90.00
_cell.angle_beta   90.00
_cell.angle_gamma   90.00
#
_symmetry.space_group_name_H-M   'P 1'
#
loop_
_entity.id
_entity.type
_entity.pdbx_description
1 polymer ?
#
loop_
_entity_poly.entity_id
_entity_poly.type
_entity_poly.pdbx_seq_one_letter_code
_entity_poly.pdbx_strand_id
1 'polypeptide(L)'
;METDKIQNIENIERLAEMCFRTLKPTGDRDGLYTAEIRVFGYLELASIIKNLMKLCIVAVDHEAVELPCTIKSSSIDVGLILGIALQLFPVDEFELLSEISDLYPKGKTSEEKSEVA
;
A
#
# COMPACT_ATOMS: atom_id res chain seq x y z
N MET A 1 -4.89 -25.32 40.06
CA MET A 1 -5.88 -24.99 39.03
C MET A 1 -5.98 -23.48 38.77
N GLU A 2 -6.09 -22.61 39.79
CA GLU A 2 -6.04 -21.14 39.57
C GLU A 2 -4.63 -20.61 39.28
N THR A 3 -3.61 -21.13 39.98
CA THR A 3 -2.19 -20.82 39.72
C THR A 3 -1.72 -21.24 38.33
N ASP A 4 -2.18 -22.38 37.82
CA ASP A 4 -1.86 -22.85 36.47
C ASP A 4 -2.44 -21.93 35.39
N LYS A 5 -3.60 -21.30 35.66
CA LYS A 5 -4.24 -20.34 34.73
C LYS A 5 -3.47 -19.01 34.69
N ILE A 6 -3.01 -18.52 35.84
CA ILE A 6 -2.22 -17.28 35.93
C ILE A 6 -0.88 -17.46 35.20
N GLN A 7 -0.19 -18.58 35.44
CA GLN A 7 1.06 -18.89 34.76
C GLN A 7 0.90 -19.04 33.23
N ASN A 8 -0.26 -19.53 32.77
CA ASN A 8 -0.57 -19.58 31.34
C ASN A 8 -0.79 -18.19 30.73
N ILE A 9 -1.39 -17.25 31.46
CA ILE A 9 -1.60 -15.86 31.00
C ILE A 9 -0.25 -15.14 30.87
N GLU A 10 0.61 -15.20 31.89
CA GLU A 10 1.95 -14.59 31.84
C GLU A 10 2.79 -15.14 30.67
N ASN A 11 2.67 -16.45 30.40
CA ASN A 11 3.32 -17.07 29.25
C ASN A 11 2.76 -16.56 27.92
N ILE A 12 1.45 -16.35 27.81
CA ILE A 12 0.80 -15.81 26.60
C ILE A 12 1.20 -14.35 26.38
N GLU A 13 1.25 -13.52 27.42
CA GLU A 13 1.69 -12.12 27.33
C GLU A 13 3.14 -12.04 26.85
N ARG A 14 4.04 -12.85 27.42
CA ARG A 14 5.43 -12.95 26.96
C ARG A 14 5.53 -13.37 25.49
N LEU A 15 4.74 -14.35 25.07
CA LEU A 15 4.72 -14.79 23.67
C LEU A 15 4.14 -13.70 22.75
N ALA A 16 3.11 -12.98 23.18
CA ALA A 16 2.51 -11.88 22.43
C ALA A 16 3.51 -10.75 22.21
N GLU A 17 4.26 -10.32 23.24
CA GLU A 17 5.31 -9.30 23.11
C GLU A 17 6.44 -9.73 22.18
N MET A 18 6.77 -11.02 22.15
CA MET A 18 7.78 -11.55 21.25
C MET A 18 7.29 -11.57 19.79
N CYS A 19 6.03 -11.94 19.56
CA CYS A 19 5.49 -12.24 18.22
C CYS A 19 4.75 -11.07 17.55
N PHE A 20 4.10 -10.18 18.30
CA PHE A 20 3.24 -9.11 17.75
C PHE A 20 4.00 -7.80 17.57
N ARG A 21 4.94 -7.79 16.63
CA ARG A 21 5.74 -6.59 16.29
C ARG A 21 5.28 -5.86 15.05
N THR A 22 4.48 -6.52 14.21
CA THR A 22 4.10 -6.02 12.89
C THR A 22 2.94 -5.04 12.94
N LEU A 23 1.92 -5.32 13.77
CA LEU A 23 0.74 -4.47 13.92
C LEU A 23 0.93 -3.54 15.12
N LYS A 24 1.01 -2.25 14.86
CA LYS A 24 1.09 -1.21 15.90
C LYS A 24 -0.29 -0.58 16.08
N PRO A 25 -0.81 -0.47 17.31
CA PRO A 25 -2.09 0.18 17.53
C PRO A 25 -2.00 1.65 17.12
N THR A 26 -2.99 2.14 16.36
CA THR A 26 -3.11 3.56 16.03
C THR A 26 -3.69 4.29 17.25
N GLY A 27 -2.99 5.32 17.76
CA GLY A 27 -3.39 6.04 18.97
C GLY A 27 -4.71 6.81 18.84
N ASP A 28 -5.18 7.00 17.61
CA ASP A 28 -6.25 7.91 17.25
C ASP A 28 -7.52 7.16 16.85
N ARG A 29 -8.09 6.40 17.81
CA ARG A 29 -9.43 5.79 17.78
C ARG A 29 -9.67 4.70 16.70
N ASP A 30 -10.71 3.91 16.94
CA ASP A 30 -11.34 2.91 16.04
C ASP A 30 -10.70 1.52 15.86
N GLY A 31 -9.83 1.08 16.78
CA GLY A 31 -9.36 -0.32 16.77
C GLY A 31 -8.55 -0.69 15.52
N LEU A 32 -8.05 0.31 14.81
CA LEU A 32 -7.19 0.16 13.64
C LEU A 32 -5.75 -0.09 14.07
N TYR A 33 -5.06 -0.89 13.27
CA TYR A 33 -3.65 -1.18 13.43
C TYR A 33 -2.89 -0.72 12.19
N THR A 34 -1.71 -0.16 12.40
CA THR A 34 -0.76 0.17 11.35
C THR A 34 0.19 -0.99 11.12
N ALA A 35 0.39 -1.36 9.86
CA ALA A 35 1.48 -2.21 9.42
C ALA A 35 2.44 -1.39 8.56
N GLU A 36 3.72 -1.37 8.92
CA GLU A 36 4.74 -0.62 8.16
C GLU A 36 5.30 -1.47 7.01
N ILE A 37 5.31 -0.91 5.80
CA ILE A 37 5.96 -1.49 4.64
C ILE A 37 7.24 -0.68 4.36
N ARG A 38 8.39 -1.34 4.43
CA ARG A 38 9.68 -0.70 4.16
C ARG A 38 10.00 -0.79 2.68
N VAL A 39 10.29 0.35 2.06
CA VAL A 39 10.67 0.48 0.65
C VAL A 39 11.93 1.35 0.55
N PHE A 40 12.76 1.09 -0.46
CA PHE A 40 13.98 1.84 -0.78
C PHE A 40 13.70 3.21 -1.42
N GLY A 41 12.47 3.45 -1.88
CA GLY A 41 12.04 4.75 -2.40
C GLY A 41 10.81 4.69 -3.31
N TYR A 42 10.45 5.83 -3.91
CA TYR A 42 9.24 5.97 -4.73
C TYR A 42 9.18 5.05 -5.95
N LEU A 43 10.32 4.72 -6.56
CA LEU A 43 10.34 3.81 -7.71
C LEU A 43 9.95 2.39 -7.32
N GLU A 44 10.41 1.93 -6.15
CA GLU A 44 10.03 0.61 -5.63
C GLU A 44 8.57 0.63 -5.17
N LEU A 45 8.14 1.66 -4.47
CA LEU A 45 6.73 1.83 -4.08
C LEU A 45 5.80 1.83 -5.30
N ALA A 46 6.11 2.60 -6.34
CA ALA A 46 5.36 2.62 -7.58
C ALA A 46 5.37 1.24 -8.29
N SER A 47 6.49 0.52 -8.21
CA SER A 47 6.58 -0.85 -8.74
C SER A 47 5.69 -1.82 -7.97
N ILE A 48 5.60 -1.69 -6.64
CA ILE A 48 4.67 -2.48 -5.81
C ILE A 48 3.23 -2.18 -6.22
N ILE A 49 2.81 -0.91 -6.22
CA ILE A 49 1.45 -0.49 -6.61
C ILE A 49 1.11 -1.01 -8.03
N LYS A 50 2.02 -0.84 -8.99
CA LYS A 50 1.84 -1.32 -10.36
C LYS A 50 1.63 -2.83 -10.45
N ASN A 51 2.36 -3.62 -9.67
CA ASN A 51 2.20 -5.07 -9.66
C ASN A 51 0.92 -5.51 -8.94
N LEU A 52 0.50 -4.82 -7.88
CA LEU A 52 -0.81 -5.04 -7.25
C LEU A 52 -1.95 -4.79 -8.26
N MET A 53 -1.86 -3.71 -9.05
CA MET A 53 -2.86 -3.43 -10.09
C MET A 53 -2.88 -4.50 -11.19
N LYS A 54 -1.71 -4.96 -11.65
CA LYS A 54 -1.63 -6.07 -12.62
C LYS A 54 -2.24 -7.36 -12.07
N LEU A 55 -2.01 -7.67 -10.80
CA LEU A 55 -2.60 -8.83 -10.14
C LEU A 55 -4.12 -8.74 -10.15
N CYS A 56 -4.69 -7.57 -9.81
CA CYS A 56 -6.13 -7.34 -9.86
C CYS A 56 -6.69 -7.52 -11.27
N ILE A 57 -6.02 -6.99 -12.31
CA ILE A 57 -6.45 -7.16 -13.71
C ILE A 57 -6.51 -8.65 -14.08
N VAL A 58 -5.43 -9.38 -13.82
CA VAL A 58 -5.33 -10.82 -14.10
C VAL A 58 -6.36 -11.62 -13.32
N ALA A 59 -6.60 -11.29 -12.05
CA ALA A 59 -7.58 -11.95 -11.21
C ALA A 59 -9.01 -11.76 -11.74
N VAL A 60 -9.37 -10.54 -12.13
CA VAL A 60 -10.67 -10.23 -12.73
C VAL A 60 -10.86 -10.96 -14.07
N ASP A 61 -9.82 -10.98 -14.92
CA ASP A 61 -9.88 -11.67 -16.22
C ASP A 61 -10.01 -13.20 -16.08
N HIS A 62 -9.39 -13.79 -15.06
CA HIS A 62 -9.43 -15.25 -14.82
C HIS A 62 -10.69 -15.72 -14.08
N GLU A 63 -11.34 -14.90 -13.26
CA GLU A 63 -12.66 -15.25 -12.69
C GLU A 63 -13.76 -15.37 -13.77
N ALA A 64 -13.58 -14.73 -14.93
CA ALA A 64 -14.50 -14.85 -16.05
C ALA A 64 -14.42 -16.20 -16.79
N VAL A 65 -13.41 -17.03 -16.51
CA VAL A 65 -13.28 -18.38 -17.07
C VAL A 65 -13.95 -19.37 -16.11
N GLU A 66 -15.13 -19.89 -16.49
CA GLU A 66 -15.87 -20.86 -15.70
C GLU A 66 -14.99 -22.08 -15.35
N LEU A 67 -14.51 -22.12 -14.10
CA LEU A 67 -13.75 -23.26 -13.61
C LEU A 67 -14.72 -24.38 -13.21
N PRO A 68 -14.43 -25.65 -13.55
CA PRO A 68 -15.28 -26.78 -13.14
C PRO A 68 -15.46 -26.80 -11.61
N CYS A 69 -16.69 -27.05 -11.15
CA CYS A 69 -17.10 -27.05 -9.73
C CYS A 69 -16.30 -27.99 -8.79
N THR A 70 -15.39 -28.80 -9.34
CA THR A 70 -14.52 -29.75 -8.63
C THR A 70 -13.21 -29.13 -8.15
N ILE A 71 -12.84 -27.95 -8.65
CA ILE A 71 -11.65 -27.21 -8.22
C ILE A 71 -12.15 -25.98 -7.46
N LYS A 72 -11.89 -25.93 -6.14
CA LYS A 72 -12.01 -24.67 -5.40
C LYS A 72 -10.92 -23.74 -5.93
N SER A 73 -11.22 -22.95 -6.96
CA SER A 73 -10.42 -21.76 -7.22
C SER A 73 -10.51 -20.92 -5.95
N SER A 74 -9.41 -20.83 -5.22
CA SER A 74 -9.22 -19.74 -4.28
C SER A 74 -9.13 -18.48 -5.13
N SER A 75 -10.28 -17.88 -5.43
CA SER A 75 -10.33 -16.58 -6.09
C SER A 75 -9.49 -15.59 -5.28
N ILE A 76 -8.70 -14.78 -5.98
CA ILE A 76 -7.98 -13.68 -5.35
C ILE A 76 -9.04 -12.67 -4.93
N ASP A 77 -9.07 -12.29 -3.66
CA ASP A 77 -9.94 -11.20 -3.20
C ASP A 77 -9.40 -9.86 -3.73
N VAL A 78 -9.88 -9.50 -4.93
CA VAL A 78 -9.49 -8.27 -5.63
C VAL A 78 -9.81 -7.04 -4.79
N GLY A 79 -10.90 -7.07 -4.01
CA GLY A 79 -11.32 -5.95 -3.16
C GLY A 79 -10.29 -5.67 -2.06
N LEU A 80 -9.80 -6.71 -1.39
CA LEU A 80 -8.77 -6.59 -0.36
C LEU A 80 -7.46 -6.05 -0.96
N ILE A 81 -7.01 -6.59 -2.10
CA ILE A 81 -5.77 -6.15 -2.75
C ILE A 81 -5.87 -4.69 -3.19
N LEU A 82 -7.00 -4.29 -3.76
CA LEU A 82 -7.22 -2.92 -4.19
C LEU A 82 -7.28 -1.95 -3.00
N GLY A 83 -7.85 -2.36 -1.87
CA GLY A 83 -7.83 -1.57 -0.62
C GLY A 83 -6.43 -1.32 -0.07
N ILE A 84 -5.51 -2.28 -0.21
CA ILE A 84 -4.10 -2.09 0.14
C ILE A 84 -3.41 -1.19 -0.88
N ALA A 85 -3.63 -1.42 -2.18
CA ALA A 85 -3.06 -0.58 -3.23
C ALA A 85 -3.47 0.90 -3.04
N LEU A 86 -4.73 1.15 -2.68
CA LEU A 86 -5.26 2.49 -2.42
C LEU A 86 -4.51 3.21 -1.28
N GLN A 87 -4.24 2.52 -0.17
CA GLN A 87 -3.49 3.07 0.96
C GLN A 87 -2.03 3.40 0.64
N LEU A 88 -1.47 2.80 -0.41
CA LEU A 88 -0.09 3.03 -0.83
C LEU A 88 0.08 4.21 -1.78
N PHE A 89 -1.01 4.78 -2.33
CA PHE A 89 -0.92 5.89 -3.28
C PHE A 89 -0.45 7.18 -2.59
N PRO A 90 0.68 7.78 -3.02
CA PRO A 90 1.18 9.04 -2.48
C PRO A 90 0.48 10.23 -3.16
N VAL A 91 -0.82 10.40 -2.88
CA VAL A 91 -1.69 11.39 -3.55
C VAL A 91 -1.22 12.82 -3.30
N ASP A 92 -0.86 13.15 -2.06
CA ASP A 92 -0.41 14.49 -1.67
C ASP A 92 0.91 14.85 -2.38
N GLU A 93 1.82 13.88 -2.54
CA GLU A 93 3.06 14.07 -3.28
C GLU A 93 2.82 14.25 -4.79
N PHE A 94 1.80 13.60 -5.35
CA PHE A 94 1.40 13.83 -6.74
C PHE A 94 0.79 15.21 -6.96
N GLU A 95 0.03 15.72 -6.00
CA GLU A 95 -0.47 17.10 -6.03
C GLU A 95 0.69 18.09 -6.04
N LEU A 96 1.67 17.91 -5.15
CA LEU A 96 2.89 18.73 -5.11
C LEU A 96 3.64 18.72 -6.45
N LEU A 97 3.78 17.55 -7.08
CA LEU A 97 4.44 17.44 -8.39
C LEU A 97 3.67 18.18 -9.50
N SER A 98 2.34 18.16 -9.45
CA SER A 98 1.47 18.90 -10.38
C SER A 98 1.69 20.40 -10.24
N GLU A 99 1.65 20.92 -9.01
CA GLU A 99 1.90 22.34 -8.71
C GLU A 99 3.29 22.80 -9.20
N ILE A 100 4.32 21.98 -8.99
CA ILE A 100 5.68 22.29 -9.50
C ILE A 100 5.71 22.37 -11.02
N SER A 101 5.00 21.47 -11.71
CA SER A 101 4.92 21.47 -13.17
C SER A 101 4.25 22.74 -13.70
N ASP A 102 3.22 23.22 -13.00
CA ASP A 102 2.48 24.43 -13.38
C ASP A 102 3.28 25.72 -13.11
N LEU A 103 4.11 25.73 -12.07
CA LEU A 103 5.02 26.84 -11.78
C LEU A 103 6.22 26.93 -12.74
N TYR A 104 6.62 25.82 -13.35
CA TYR A 104 7.73 25.75 -14.30
C TYR A 104 7.27 25.22 -15.68
N PRO A 105 6.37 25.93 -16.38
CA PRO A 105 5.95 25.53 -17.70
C PRO A 105 7.17 25.56 -18.64
N LYS A 106 7.45 24.43 -19.31
CA LYS A 106 8.47 24.36 -20.36
C LYS A 106 8.09 25.34 -21.47
N GLY A 107 8.65 26.55 -21.44
CA GLY A 107 8.34 27.57 -22.46
C GLY A 107 8.85 29.00 -22.26
N LYS A 108 9.87 29.26 -21.43
CA LYS A 108 10.58 30.56 -21.45
C LYS A 108 12.10 30.41 -21.50
N THR A 109 12.59 29.66 -22.48
CA THR A 109 13.95 29.85 -22.99
C THR A 109 13.96 31.08 -23.91
N SER A 110 14.34 32.22 -23.32
CA SER A 110 15.13 33.30 -23.94
C SER A 110 15.09 33.43 -25.48
N GLU A 111 14.05 34.09 -26.01
CA GLU A 111 14.12 34.82 -27.29
C GLU A 111 13.81 36.30 -26.99
N GLU A 112 14.71 36.98 -26.27
CA GLU A 112 14.67 38.44 -26.17
C GLU A 112 16.04 38.93 -25.71
N LYS A 113 16.96 39.08 -26.68
CA LYS A 113 18.10 40.00 -26.73
C LYS A 113 19.09 39.54 -27.81
N SER A 114 18.83 39.89 -29.07
CA SER A 114 19.88 40.30 -30.02
C SER A 114 19.26 40.68 -31.36
N GLU A 115 18.46 41.75 -31.42
CA GLU A 115 18.15 42.38 -32.70
C GLU A 115 17.82 43.87 -32.50
N VAL A 116 18.83 44.67 -32.16
CA VAL A 116 19.01 46.03 -32.71
C VAL A 116 20.52 46.31 -32.67
N ALA A 117 21.17 46.09 -33.82
CA ALA A 117 22.43 46.73 -34.17
C ALA A 117 22.11 47.87 -35.16
#